data_AF-A0A392TXR2-F1
#
_entry.id   AF-A0A392TXR2-F1
#
_cell.length_a   1.000
_cell.length_b   1.000
_cell.length_c   1.000
_cell.angle_alpha   90.00
_cell.angle_beta   90.00
_cell.angle_gamma   90.00
#
_symmetry.space_group_name_H-M   'P 1'
#
loop_
_entity.id
_entity.type
_entity.pdbx_description
1 polymer ?
#
loop_
_entity_poly.entity_id
_entity_poly.type
_entity_poly.pdbx_seq_one_letter_code
_entity_poly.pdbx_strand_id
1 'polypeptide(L)' 'FILELSSPPDETGTQPWTLSVDGSSNLRESGAEVVLEGPDGVLIEHSLCFSFKASNNQAEYEALIT' A
#
# COMPACT_ATOMS: atom_id res chain seq x y z
N PHE A 1 -7.15 -7.21 -3.34
CA PHE A 1 -7.08 -7.97 -2.07
C PHE A 1 -6.76 -6.89 -1.02
N ILE A 2 -6.53 -7.18 0.27
CA ILE A 2 -5.97 -6.16 1.19
C ILE A 2 -4.70 -6.76 1.75
N LEU A 3 -3.56 -6.11 1.52
CA LEU A 3 -2.26 -6.49 2.09
C LEU A 3 -2.01 -5.67 3.35
N GLU A 4 -2.00 -6.33 4.50
CA GLU A 4 -1.60 -5.75 5.78
C GLU A 4 -0.20 -6.26 6.14
N LEU A 5 0.77 -5.35 6.22
CA LEU A 5 2.14 -5.67 6.65
C LEU A 5 2.34 -5.13 8.07
N SER A 6 2.47 -6.03 9.05
CA SER A 6 2.88 -5.69 10.41
C SER A 6 4.39 -5.84 10.56
N SER A 7 5.04 -4.82 11.11
CA SER A 7 6.46 -4.90 11.48
C SER A 7 6.63 -5.88 12.65
N PRO A 8 7.71 -6.69 12.71
CA PRO A 8 8.00 -7.49 13.90
C PRO A 8 8.10 -6.56 15.12
N PRO A 9 7.72 -7.03 16.33
CA PRO A 9 7.74 -6.20 17.53
C PRO A 9 9.18 -5.75 17.81
N ASP A 10 9.45 -4.48 17.54
CA ASP A 10 10.68 -3.83 17.97
C ASP A 10 10.55 -3.54 19.47
N GLU A 11 11.53 -3.94 20.28
CA GLU A 11 11.55 -3.75 21.74
C GLU A 11 11.76 -2.27 22.16
N THR A 12 11.47 -1.32 21.27
CA THR A 12 11.39 0.11 21.58
C THR A 12 9.92 0.51 21.56
N GLY A 13 9.43 1.24 22.58
CA GLY A 13 8.01 1.57 22.78
C GLY A 13 7.36 2.49 21.73
N THR A 14 7.72 2.35 20.46
CA THR A 14 7.20 3.07 19.30
C THR A 14 6.05 2.25 18.72
N GLN A 15 4.87 2.85 18.49
CA GLN A 15 3.79 2.12 17.82
C GLN A 15 4.24 1.73 16.40
N PRO A 16 3.98 0.48 15.97
CA PRO A 16 4.38 0.02 14.65
C PRO A 16 3.62 0.78 13.55
N TRP A 17 4.24 0.92 12.39
CA TRP A 17 3.56 1.41 11.20
C TRP A 17 2.67 0.30 10.62
N THR A 18 1.44 0.63 10.28
CA THR A 18 0.52 -0.21 9.51
C THR A 18 0.53 0.27 8.06
N LEU A 19 0.82 -0.64 7.13
CA LEU A 19 0.78 -0.38 5.70
C LEU A 19 -0.40 -1.14 5.09
N SER A 20 -1.27 -0.41 4.41
CA SER A 20 -2.39 -0.93 3.63
C SER A 20 -2.20 -0.59 2.15
N VAL A 21 -2.39 -1.57 1.27
CA VAL A 21 -2.36 -1.36 -0.19
C VAL A 21 -3.64 -1.94 -0.80
N ASP A 22 -4.35 -1.12 -1.59
CA ASP A 22 -5.51 -1.54 -2.38
C ASP A 22 -5.27 -1.29 -3.86
N GLY A 23 -5.28 -2.36 -4.66
CA GLY A 23 -5.14 -2.25 -6.10
C GLY A 23 -6.48 -2.13 -6.81
N SER A 24 -6.50 -1.34 -7.87
CA SER A 24 -7.59 -1.24 -8.81
C SER A 24 -7.09 -1.42 -10.23
N SER A 25 -7.77 -2.26 -11.01
CA SER A 25 -7.46 -2.45 -12.41
C SER A 25 -8.72 -2.32 -13.25
N ASN A 26 -8.68 -1.45 -14.26
CA ASN A 26 -9.73 -1.28 -15.24
C ASN A 26 -9.23 -1.70 -16.64
N LEU A 27 -10.11 -1.69 -17.65
CA LEU A 27 -9.79 -2.23 -18.97
C LEU A 27 -8.68 -1.46 -19.71
N ARG A 28 -8.41 -0.21 -19.33
CA ARG A 28 -7.46 0.71 -20.01
C ARG A 28 -6.25 1.07 -19.14
N GLU A 29 -6.39 1.02 -17.83
CA GLU A 29 -5.43 1.55 -16.87
C GLU A 29 -5.51 0.75 -15.57
N SER A 30 -4.44 0.78 -14.78
CA SER A 30 -4.40 0.18 -13.47
C SER A 30 -3.85 1.18 -12.47
N GLY A 31 -4.10 0.97 -11.20
CA GLY A 31 -3.68 1.86 -10.14
C GLY A 31 -3.67 1.14 -8.80
N ALA A 32 -3.06 1.77 -7.82
CA ALA A 32 -3.08 1.28 -6.46
C ALA A 32 -3.09 2.47 -5.51
N GLU A 33 -3.75 2.27 -4.39
CA GLU A 33 -3.75 3.18 -3.26
C GLU A 33 -2.91 2.57 -2.16
N VAL A 34 -2.04 3.38 -1.58
CA VAL A 34 -1.12 3.02 -0.50
C VAL A 34 -1.42 3.94 0.67
N VAL A 35 -1.71 3.35 1.84
CA VAL A 35 -2.00 4.07 3.08
C VAL A 35 -1.03 3.60 4.16
N LEU A 36 -0.30 4.53 4.77
CA LEU A 36 0.52 4.27 5.94
C LEU A 36 -0.08 4.97 7.16
N GLU A 37 -0.35 4.19 8.19
CA GLU A 37 -0.75 4.67 9.50
C GLU A 37 0.42 4.48 10.47
N GLY A 38 0.93 5.58 11.00
CA GLY A 38 2.08 5.61 11.88
C GLY A 38 1.72 5.80 13.35
N PRO A 39 2.73 5.69 14.23
CA PRO A 39 2.61 6.14 15.62
C PRO A 39 2.13 7.59 15.66
N ASP A 40 1.36 7.92 16.70
CA ASP A 40 0.82 9.28 16.94
C ASP A 40 -0.28 9.74 15.96
N GLY A 41 -0.89 8.80 15.22
CA GLY A 41 -2.00 9.09 14.30
C GLY A 41 -1.56 9.76 13.00
N VAL A 42 -0.29 9.62 12.63
CA VAL A 42 0.22 10.03 11.32
C VAL A 42 -0.44 9.17 10.25
N LEU A 43 -1.04 9.80 9.23
CA LEU A 43 -1.67 9.11 8.12
C LEU A 43 -1.10 9.65 6.80
N ILE A 44 -0.58 8.76 5.97
CA ILE A 44 0.04 9.08 4.68
C ILE A 44 -0.71 8.31 3.59
N GLU A 45 -1.32 9.01 2.65
CA GLU A 45 -2.04 8.43 1.51
C GLU A 45 -1.30 8.74 0.21
N HIS A 46 -1.12 7.72 -0.61
CA HIS A 46 -0.51 7.83 -1.92
C HIS A 46 -1.29 7.02 -2.95
N SER A 47 -1.65 7.67 -4.06
CA SER A 47 -2.26 7.00 -5.21
C SER A 47 -1.24 6.84 -6.33
N LEU A 48 -0.99 5.60 -6.74
CA LEU A 48 -0.23 5.26 -7.93
C LEU A 48 -1.17 4.96 -9.09
N CYS A 49 -0.87 5.55 -10.25
CA CYS A 49 -1.60 5.28 -11.48
C CYS A 49 -0.63 4.69 -12.50
N PHE A 50 -0.85 3.45 -12.88
CA PHE A 50 -0.07 2.71 -13.84
C PHE A 50 -0.68 2.90 -15.23
N SER A 51 0.05 3.56 -16.14
CA SER A 51 -0.36 3.70 -17.55
C SER A 51 -0.28 2.41 -18.36
N PHE A 52 -0.16 1.25 -17.69
CA PHE A 52 -0.18 -0.07 -18.29
C PHE A 52 -1.28 -0.92 -17.67
N LYS A 53 -1.72 -1.92 -18.41
CA LYS A 53 -2.71 -2.88 -17.92
C LYS A 53 -2.03 -3.88 -17.00
N ALA A 54 -2.26 -3.74 -15.71
CA ALA A 54 -1.87 -4.68 -14.67
C ALA A 54 -3.09 -5.50 -14.22
N SER A 55 -2.91 -6.72 -13.73
CA SER A 55 -3.96 -7.34 -12.92
C SER A 55 -4.04 -6.61 -11.56
N ASN A 56 -5.13 -6.78 -10.79
CA ASN A 56 -5.21 -6.16 -9.45
C ASN A 56 -3.96 -6.51 -8.61
N ASN A 57 -3.63 -7.80 -8.53
CA ASN A 57 -2.44 -8.29 -7.82
C ASN A 57 -1.11 -7.72 -8.36
N GLN A 58 -1.04 -7.42 -9.66
CA GLN A 58 0.15 -6.79 -10.23
C GLN A 58 0.19 -5.29 -9.91
N ALA A 59 -0.93 -4.58 -9.93
CA ALA A 59 -0.97 -3.19 -9.47
C ALA A 59 -0.57 -3.06 -7.99
N GLU A 60 -1.05 -3.97 -7.14
CA GLU A 60 -0.69 -4.05 -5.72
C GLU A 60 0.83 -4.29 -5.53
N TYR A 61 1.41 -5.22 -6.30
CA TYR A 61 2.84 -5.54 -6.21
C TYR A 61 3.76 -4.44 -6.75
N GLU A 62 3.40 -3.85 -7.90
CA GLU A 62 4.16 -2.76 -8.54
C GLU A 62 4.13 -1.49 -7.68
N ALA A 63 3.06 -1.29 -6.90
CA ALA A 63 2.93 -0.18 -5.96
C ALA A 63 3.86 -0.28 -4.74
N LEU A 64 4.25 -1.50 -4.36
CA LEU A 64 5.14 -1.73 -3.23
C LEU A 64 6.63 -1.58 -3.59
N ILE A 65 6.98 -1.74 -4.88
CA ILE A 65 8.39 -1.81 -5.34
C ILE A 65 8.88 -0.49 -5.95
N THR A 66 7.98 0.34 -6.49
CA THR A 66 8.31 1.60 -7.18
C THR A 66 8.59 2.74 -6.22
#